data_AF-A0A954CN94-F1
#
_entry.id   AF-A0A954CN94-F1
#
_cell.length_a   1.000
_cell.length_b   1.000
_cell.length_c   1.000
_cell.angle_alpha   90.00
_cell.angle_beta   90.00
_cell.angle_gamma   90.00
#
_symmetry.space_group_name_H-M   'P 1'
#
loop_
_entity.id
_entity.type
_entity.pdbx_description
1 polymer ?
#
loop_
_entity_poly.entity_id
_entity_poly.type
_entity_poly.pdbx_seq_one_letter_code
_entity_poly.pdbx_strand_id
1 'polypeptide(L)'
;MKLGSLASTVTLLLSTAVLTAQSQTGPWQAEQRATKVLYAGPGGSRETAFAEFLGAWFDTVETMSLDALTRQRAAPFDIVIADWTSQFGNDGYAEPATGRVPVTLDDDFTKPVIAMSYVAPRLRPNHKLEWL
;
A
#
# COMPACT_ATOMS: atom_id res chain seq x y z
N MET A 1 -23.10 -51.76 -51.28
CA MET A 1 -21.85 -51.15 -50.76
C MET A 1 -22.13 -50.61 -49.36
N LYS A 2 -21.49 -51.17 -48.32
CA LYS A 2 -21.58 -50.71 -46.92
C LYS A 2 -20.29 -49.97 -46.59
N LEU A 3 -20.37 -48.69 -46.27
CA LEU A 3 -19.25 -47.87 -45.77
C LEU A 3 -19.26 -47.94 -44.24
N GLY A 4 -18.21 -48.53 -43.67
CA GLY A 4 -17.98 -48.58 -42.24
C GLY A 4 -17.42 -47.26 -41.74
N SER A 5 -18.03 -46.70 -40.70
CA SER A 5 -17.56 -45.52 -39.98
C SER A 5 -16.73 -45.98 -38.78
N LEU A 6 -15.45 -45.58 -38.75
CA LEU A 6 -14.55 -45.78 -37.61
C LEU A 6 -14.59 -44.51 -36.75
N ALA A 7 -15.30 -44.57 -35.63
CA ALA A 7 -15.25 -43.53 -34.60
C ALA A 7 -13.93 -43.65 -33.84
N SER A 8 -13.05 -42.66 -34.00
CA SER A 8 -11.84 -42.51 -33.17
C SER A 8 -12.18 -41.74 -31.91
N THR A 9 -12.15 -42.42 -30.76
CA THR A 9 -12.31 -41.81 -29.44
C THR A 9 -10.95 -41.26 -29.00
N VAL A 10 -10.81 -39.94 -29.01
CA VAL A 10 -9.65 -39.24 -28.44
C VAL A 10 -9.89 -39.03 -26.95
N THR A 11 -9.19 -39.78 -26.11
CA THR A 11 -9.21 -39.61 -24.64
C THR A 11 -8.23 -38.52 -24.25
N LEU A 12 -8.75 -37.35 -23.86
CA LEU A 12 -7.95 -36.25 -23.33
C LEU A 12 -7.69 -36.48 -21.83
N LEU A 13 -6.44 -36.81 -21.47
CA LEU A 13 -5.98 -36.88 -20.09
C LEU A 13 -5.82 -35.46 -19.53
N LEU A 14 -6.79 -34.98 -18.75
CA LEU A 14 -6.65 -33.79 -17.93
C LEU A 14 -5.67 -34.08 -16.79
N SER A 15 -4.43 -33.63 -16.92
CA SER A 15 -3.48 -33.60 -15.83
C SER A 15 -3.81 -32.42 -14.91
N THR A 16 -4.53 -32.69 -13.83
CA THR A 16 -4.77 -31.72 -12.76
C THR A 16 -3.45 -31.47 -12.02
N ALA A 17 -2.69 -30.48 -12.47
CA ALA A 17 -1.54 -29.98 -11.72
C ALA A 17 -2.06 -29.31 -10.45
N VAL A 18 -1.98 -30.01 -9.33
CA VAL A 18 -2.20 -29.42 -8.01
C VAL A 18 -1.05 -28.45 -7.78
N LEU A 19 -1.28 -27.16 -8.06
CA LEU A 19 -0.43 -26.09 -7.57
C LEU A 19 -0.56 -26.09 -6.05
N THR A 20 0.32 -26.80 -5.37
CA THR A 20 0.58 -26.56 -3.96
C THR A 20 1.27 -25.22 -3.88
N ALA A 21 0.49 -24.17 -3.63
CA ALA A 21 1.04 -22.89 -3.16
C ALA A 21 1.75 -23.18 -1.85
N GLN A 22 3.06 -23.41 -1.91
CA GLN A 22 3.89 -23.41 -0.72
C GLN A 22 3.86 -21.99 -0.19
N SER A 23 3.03 -21.75 0.82
CA SER A 23 3.13 -20.57 1.67
C SER A 23 4.52 -20.62 2.29
N GLN A 24 5.49 -19.96 1.66
CA GLN A 24 6.83 -19.79 2.21
C GLN A 24 6.73 -18.84 3.41
N THR A 25 6.26 -19.35 4.55
CA THR A 25 6.39 -18.70 5.85
C THR A 25 7.82 -18.87 6.34
N GLY A 26 8.74 -18.20 5.65
CA GLY A 26 10.12 -18.07 6.09
C GLY A 26 10.25 -17.08 7.27
N PRO A 27 11.39 -17.08 7.97
CA PRO A 27 11.66 -16.15 9.08
C PRO A 27 11.50 -14.67 8.68
N TRP A 28 11.72 -14.37 7.40
CA TRP A 28 11.48 -13.04 6.80
C TRP A 28 10.03 -12.54 6.97
N GLN A 29 9.03 -13.43 6.88
CA GLN A 29 7.62 -13.04 7.10
C GLN A 29 7.30 -12.78 8.57
N ALA A 30 8.00 -13.40 9.52
CA ALA A 30 7.79 -13.15 10.94
C ALA A 30 8.36 -11.79 11.38
N GLU A 31 9.53 -11.41 10.85
CA GLU A 31 10.16 -10.12 11.15
C GLU A 31 9.42 -8.93 10.52
N GLN A 32 8.93 -9.06 9.28
CA GLN A 32 8.16 -8.00 8.62
C GLN A 32 6.85 -7.70 9.32
N ARG A 33 6.20 -8.73 9.86
CA ARG A 33 4.97 -8.53 10.63
C ARG A 33 5.24 -7.59 11.79
N ALA A 34 6.33 -7.67 12.54
CA ALA A 34 6.55 -6.83 13.73
C ALA A 34 6.61 -5.30 13.49
N THR A 35 6.65 -4.82 12.23
CA THR A 35 6.70 -3.39 11.91
C THR A 35 5.32 -2.72 12.09
N LYS A 36 5.31 -1.56 12.75
CA LYS A 36 4.12 -0.72 12.95
C LYS A 36 4.08 0.44 11.97
N VAL A 37 2.97 0.57 11.26
CA VAL A 37 2.78 1.56 10.20
C VAL A 37 1.68 2.54 10.57
N LEU A 38 1.98 3.84 10.48
CA LEU A 38 0.98 4.89 10.50
C LEU A 38 0.75 5.38 9.07
N TYR A 39 -0.46 5.21 8.55
CA TYR A 39 -0.88 5.75 7.26
C TYR A 39 -1.67 7.06 7.48
N ALA A 40 -1.06 8.19 7.11
CA ALA A 40 -1.66 9.50 7.19
C ALA A 40 -2.13 9.93 5.78
N GLY A 41 -3.45 9.89 5.57
CA GLY A 41 -4.06 10.00 4.24
C GLY A 41 -5.22 11.00 4.14
N PRO A 42 -5.85 11.07 2.95
CA PRO A 42 -6.99 11.95 2.69
C PRO A 42 -8.35 11.37 3.09
N GLY A 43 -8.40 10.16 3.67
CA GLY A 43 -9.65 9.43 3.93
C GLY A 43 -10.23 8.75 2.68
N GLY A 44 -11.44 8.21 2.81
CA GLY A 44 -12.19 7.61 1.71
C GLY A 44 -11.78 6.17 1.36
N SER A 45 -12.34 5.66 0.25
CA SER A 45 -12.24 4.24 -0.11
C SER A 45 -10.83 3.78 -0.50
N ARG A 46 -10.01 4.62 -1.14
CA ARG A 46 -8.62 4.28 -1.46
C ARG A 46 -7.80 4.11 -0.18
N GLU A 47 -7.96 4.99 0.80
CA GLU A 47 -7.32 4.85 2.11
C GLU A 47 -7.71 3.54 2.79
N THR A 48 -9.00 3.21 2.84
CA THR A 48 -9.45 1.94 3.42
C THR A 48 -8.83 0.73 2.72
N ALA A 49 -8.88 0.70 1.39
CA ALA A 49 -8.32 -0.41 0.61
C ALA A 49 -6.79 -0.54 0.79
N PHE A 50 -6.08 0.58 0.88
CA PHE A 50 -4.64 0.57 1.08
C PHE A 50 -4.25 0.18 2.50
N ALA A 51 -4.97 0.64 3.52
CA ALA A 51 -4.77 0.21 4.90
C ALA A 51 -5.03 -1.29 5.07
N GLU A 52 -6.06 -1.83 4.41
CA GLU A 52 -6.33 -3.27 4.37
C GLU A 52 -5.18 -4.04 3.70
N PHE A 53 -4.69 -3.54 2.56
CA PHE A 53 -3.51 -4.10 1.89
C PHE A 53 -2.30 -4.13 2.83
N LEU A 54 -1.99 -3.02 3.52
CA LEU A 54 -0.88 -2.94 4.47
C LEU A 54 -1.07 -3.92 5.64
N GLY A 55 -2.29 -4.07 6.15
CA GLY A 55 -2.62 -4.98 7.25
C GLY A 55 -2.38 -6.46 6.94
N ALA A 56 -2.25 -6.83 5.66
CA ALA A 56 -1.87 -8.18 5.26
C ALA A 56 -0.36 -8.47 5.50
N TRP A 57 0.46 -7.43 5.62
CA TRP A 57 1.93 -7.52 5.68
C TRP A 57 2.52 -7.06 7.02
N PHE A 58 1.83 -6.17 7.74
CA PHE A 58 2.32 -5.53 8.96
C PHE A 58 1.42 -5.86 10.16
N ASP A 59 1.99 -5.88 11.37
CA ASP A 59 1.31 -6.26 12.63
C ASP A 59 0.35 -5.18 13.09
N THR A 60 0.77 -3.92 12.99
CA THR A 60 -0.07 -2.78 13.32
C THR A 60 -0.12 -1.82 12.14
N VAL A 61 -1.34 -1.52 11.69
CA VAL A 61 -1.61 -0.45 10.73
C VAL A 61 -2.70 0.42 11.33
N GLU A 62 -2.38 1.70 11.57
CA GLU A 62 -3.38 2.70 11.94
C GLU A 62 -3.49 3.75 10.85
N THR A 63 -4.69 4.30 10.67
CA THR A 63 -4.93 5.41 9.75
C THR A 63 -5.25 6.69 10.50
N MET A 64 -4.88 7.82 9.90
CA MET A 64 -5.31 9.13 10.36
C MET A 64 -5.39 10.12 9.19
N SER A 65 -6.06 11.24 9.42
CA SER A 65 -6.01 12.35 8.48
C SER A 65 -4.61 12.97 8.44
N LEU A 66 -4.14 13.32 7.24
CA LEU A 66 -2.81 13.91 7.03
C LEU A 66 -2.60 15.21 7.83
N ASP A 67 -3.66 16.01 8.05
CA ASP A 67 -3.60 17.26 8.81
C ASP A 67 -3.41 17.05 10.33
N ALA A 68 -3.67 15.85 10.82
CA ALA A 68 -3.46 15.45 12.21
C ALA A 68 -2.11 14.77 12.45
N LEU A 69 -1.26 14.66 11.41
CA LEU A 69 0.06 14.07 11.52
C LEU A 69 0.99 14.98 12.33
N THR A 70 1.37 14.51 13.51
CA THR A 70 2.36 15.16 14.37
C THR A 70 3.41 14.16 14.85
N ARG A 71 4.54 14.66 15.36
CA ARG A 71 5.58 13.81 15.98
C ARG A 71 5.02 12.92 17.08
N GLN A 72 4.15 13.46 17.95
CA GLN A 72 3.60 12.73 19.09
C GLN A 72 2.67 11.59 18.63
N ARG A 73 1.91 11.83 17.55
CA ARG A 73 1.04 10.81 16.95
C ARG A 73 1.84 9.73 16.22
N ALA A 74 2.95 10.09 15.58
CA ALA A 74 3.84 9.16 14.89
C ALA A 74 4.80 8.39 15.83
N ALA A 75 4.97 8.84 17.08
CA ALA A 75 5.92 8.28 18.04
C ALA A 75 5.84 6.75 18.24
N PRO A 76 4.65 6.12 18.38
CA PRO A 76 4.53 4.68 18.64
C PRO A 76 4.71 3.79 17.40
N PHE A 77 4.91 4.37 16.21
CA PHE A 77 5.07 3.66 14.95
C PHE A 77 6.52 3.63 14.49
N ASP A 78 6.86 2.66 13.66
CA ASP A 78 8.22 2.50 13.11
C ASP A 78 8.37 3.30 11.83
N ILE A 79 7.32 3.34 11.00
CA ILE A 79 7.28 4.09 9.75
C ILE A 79 5.97 4.88 9.61
N VAL A 80 6.06 6.00 8.90
CA VAL A 80 4.91 6.81 8.51
C VAL A 80 4.79 6.82 6.99
N ILE A 81 3.59 6.58 6.49
CA ILE A 81 3.25 6.80 5.08
C ILE A 81 2.39 8.06 5.03
N ALA A 82 2.85 9.08 4.31
CA ALA A 82 2.14 10.34 4.15
C ALA A 82 1.63 10.45 2.71
N ASP A 83 0.32 10.42 2.53
CA ASP A 83 -0.34 10.43 1.23
C ASP A 83 -1.42 11.52 1.14
N TRP A 84 -1.65 12.02 -0.07
CA TRP A 84 -2.67 13.02 -0.33
C TRP A 84 -3.30 12.85 -1.70
N THR A 85 -4.38 13.61 -1.93
CA THR A 85 -5.10 13.59 -3.20
C THR A 85 -4.31 14.29 -4.30
N SER A 86 -4.63 13.94 -5.54
CA SER A 86 -4.14 14.63 -6.72
C SER A 86 -4.62 16.07 -6.76
N GLN A 87 -3.74 16.99 -7.12
CA GLN A 87 -4.12 18.38 -7.42
C GLN A 87 -4.95 18.52 -8.71
N PHE A 88 -5.15 17.42 -9.46
CA PHE A 88 -5.90 17.41 -10.72
C PHE A 88 -7.17 16.53 -10.66
N GLY A 89 -7.50 15.94 -9.50
CA GLY A 89 -8.70 15.10 -9.33
C GLY A 89 -8.72 13.81 -10.16
N ASN A 90 -7.58 13.37 -10.68
CA ASN A 90 -7.47 12.18 -11.55
C ASN A 90 -7.25 10.87 -10.77
N ASP A 91 -7.36 10.89 -9.44
CA ASP A 91 -7.10 9.77 -8.54
C ASP A 91 -8.35 9.32 -7.76
N GLY A 92 -9.53 9.72 -8.22
CA GLY A 92 -10.82 9.37 -7.60
C GLY A 92 -11.23 10.29 -6.44
N TYR A 93 -10.43 11.33 -6.15
CA TYR A 93 -10.75 12.37 -5.19
C TYR A 93 -11.17 13.65 -5.89
N ALA A 94 -11.95 14.48 -5.19
CA ALA A 94 -12.22 15.84 -5.63
C ALA A 94 -10.90 16.63 -5.67
N GLU A 95 -10.79 17.53 -6.66
CA GLU A 95 -9.70 18.49 -6.70
C GLU A 95 -9.68 19.30 -5.40
N PRO A 96 -8.54 19.33 -4.66
CA PRO A 96 -8.48 20.06 -3.41
C PRO A 96 -8.67 21.55 -3.66
N ALA A 97 -9.64 22.17 -2.98
CA ALA A 97 -10.06 23.56 -3.21
C ALA A 97 -8.93 24.61 -3.14
N THR A 98 -7.86 24.31 -2.40
CA THR A 98 -6.71 25.21 -2.22
C THR A 98 -5.46 24.76 -2.98
N GLY A 99 -5.48 23.56 -3.59
CA GLY A 99 -4.29 22.90 -4.12
C GLY A 99 -3.20 22.62 -3.07
N ARG A 100 -3.48 22.83 -1.78
CA ARG A 100 -2.51 22.66 -0.69
C ARG A 100 -2.62 21.27 -0.09
N VAL A 101 -1.46 20.67 0.15
CA VAL A 101 -1.31 19.47 0.98
C VAL A 101 -1.26 19.94 2.44
N PRO A 102 -2.15 19.48 3.32
CA PRO A 102 -2.24 19.95 4.70
C PRO A 102 -1.24 19.21 5.59
N VAL A 103 0.05 19.29 5.27
CA VAL A 103 1.10 18.68 6.10
C VAL A 103 2.23 19.65 6.35
N THR A 104 2.68 19.71 7.59
CA THR A 104 3.94 20.32 7.99
C THR A 104 4.54 19.39 9.01
N LEU A 105 5.75 18.90 8.73
CA LEU A 105 6.52 18.13 9.69
C LEU A 105 7.46 19.09 10.40
N ASP A 106 7.48 19.02 11.73
CA ASP A 106 8.41 19.77 12.56
C ASP A 106 9.86 19.31 12.29
N ASP A 107 10.84 20.20 12.46
CA ASP A 107 12.26 19.88 12.23
C ASP A 107 12.78 18.72 13.10
N ASP A 108 12.08 18.43 14.20
CA ASP A 108 12.39 17.35 15.14
C ASP A 108 11.66 16.03 14.81
N PHE A 109 10.97 15.95 13.66
CA PHE A 109 10.31 14.74 13.20
C PHE A 109 11.35 13.72 12.68
N THR A 110 11.61 12.68 13.46
CA THR A 110 12.69 11.71 13.20
C THR A 110 12.23 10.38 12.61
N LYS A 111 10.92 10.14 12.49
CA LYS A 111 10.41 8.88 11.93
C LYS A 111 10.66 8.81 10.42
N PRO A 112 11.05 7.65 9.87
CA PRO A 112 11.08 7.46 8.43
C PRO A 112 9.71 7.76 7.81
N VAL A 113 9.69 8.59 6.76
CA VAL A 113 8.46 8.97 6.05
C VAL A 113 8.54 8.50 4.60
N ILE A 114 7.56 7.67 4.21
CA ILE A 114 7.29 7.35 2.82
C ILE A 114 6.29 8.38 2.31
N ALA A 115 6.76 9.37 1.56
CA ALA A 115 5.90 10.39 0.98
C ALA A 115 5.35 9.91 -0.37
N MET A 116 4.02 9.88 -0.49
CA MET A 116 3.33 9.46 -1.71
C MET A 116 2.74 10.68 -2.45
N SER A 117 2.58 10.54 -3.76
CA SER A 117 1.85 11.50 -4.59
C SER A 117 2.38 12.94 -4.44
N TYR A 118 1.49 13.91 -4.27
CA TYR A 118 1.81 15.34 -4.14
C TYR A 118 2.35 15.74 -2.77
N VAL A 119 2.46 14.80 -1.83
CA VAL A 119 3.08 15.04 -0.52
C VAL A 119 4.59 15.18 -0.64
N ALA A 120 5.22 14.40 -1.53
CA ALA A 120 6.69 14.35 -1.63
C ALA A 120 7.35 15.71 -1.92
N PRO A 121 6.89 16.54 -2.86
CA PRO A 121 7.44 17.88 -3.07
C PRO A 121 7.34 18.80 -1.84
N ARG A 122 6.38 18.57 -0.94
CA ARG A 122 6.15 19.39 0.25
C ARG A 122 7.03 19.00 1.44
N LEU A 123 7.37 17.71 1.55
CA LEU A 123 8.21 17.20 2.64
C LEU A 123 9.72 17.26 2.33
N ARG A 124 10.08 17.26 1.04
CA ARG A 124 11.48 17.32 0.57
C ARG A 124 12.34 18.45 1.15
N PRO A 125 11.85 19.69 1.33
CA PRO A 125 12.71 20.79 1.81
C PRO A 125 13.17 20.64 3.27
N ASN A 126 12.44 19.89 4.10
CA ASN A 126 12.63 19.89 5.55
C ASN A 126 13.29 18.62 6.09
N HIS A 127 13.27 17.53 5.31
CA HIS A 127 13.86 16.28 5.71
C HIS A 127 14.78 15.79 4.61
N LYS A 128 16.01 15.45 4.98
CA LYS A 128 16.98 14.78 4.11
C LYS A 128 16.40 13.45 3.63
N LEU A 129 15.58 13.49 2.58
CA LEU A 129 15.49 12.45 1.58
C LEU A 129 16.78 12.51 0.77
N GLU A 130 17.88 12.33 1.48
CA GLU A 130 19.16 11.99 0.91
C GLU A 130 18.88 10.62 0.25
N TRP A 131 18.86 10.59 -1.09
CA TRP A 131 19.01 9.42 -1.98
C TRP A 131 18.35 8.08 -1.56
N LEU A 132 17.20 7.78 -2.17
CA LEU A 132 16.86 6.45 -2.68
C LEU A 132 16.82 6.51 -4.22
#